data_AF-A0A165LTY8-F1
#
_entry.id   AF-A0A165LTY8-F1
#
_cell.length_a   1.000
_cell.length_b   1.000
_cell.length_c   1.000
_cell.angle_alpha   90.00
_cell.angle_beta   90.00
_cell.angle_gamma   90.00
#
_symmetry.space_group_name_H-M   'P 1'
#
loop_
_entity.id
_entity.type
_entity.pdbx_description
1 polymer ?
#
loop_
_entity_poly.entity_id
_entity_poly.type
_entity_poly.pdbx_seq_one_letter_code
_entity_poly.pdbx_strand_id
1 'polypeptide(L)'
;MNTGMKIAAAAALLAAAGFAPEAQAKVNVNINLGAPAPFIVSSPAPVVVEQRGPRRFVIDQRPRFLYTPDLGFYVSVGAPYDIIYHQDRYYIYEGGEWYRSSNYGGPWVRVRQNRVPGRITRHRYEDIRSRRDYEYRRAENWERRERSRPDRDRDGSRDRYPQRDGDSPRWR
;
A
#
# COMPACT_ATOMS: atom_id res chain seq x y z
N MET A 1 -49.08 30.50 -65.38
CA MET A 1 -49.19 29.65 -64.18
C MET A 1 -48.48 30.36 -63.06
N ASN A 2 -49.22 30.59 -61.99
CA ASN A 2 -49.05 31.74 -61.11
C ASN A 2 -48.65 31.18 -59.74
N THR A 3 -47.52 31.63 -59.18
CA THR A 3 -47.17 31.31 -57.80
C THR A 3 -46.99 32.62 -57.05
N GLY A 4 -48.04 33.01 -56.34
CA GLY A 4 -48.06 34.13 -55.41
C GLY A 4 -47.78 33.63 -54.00
N MET A 5 -46.82 34.27 -53.35
CA MET A 5 -46.42 34.11 -51.96
C MET A 5 -47.25 35.08 -51.09
N LYS A 6 -47.97 34.58 -50.07
CA LYS A 6 -48.46 35.35 -48.91
C LYS A 6 -48.51 34.48 -47.63
N ILE A 7 -48.23 35.15 -46.53
CA ILE A 7 -47.87 34.68 -45.18
C ILE A 7 -49.11 34.49 -44.30
N ALA A 8 -49.11 33.53 -43.36
CA ALA A 8 -49.63 33.70 -41.99
C ALA A 8 -49.34 32.46 -41.12
N ALA A 9 -48.95 32.73 -39.87
CA ALA A 9 -48.56 31.78 -38.83
C ALA A 9 -49.75 31.24 -38.02
N ALA A 10 -49.57 30.10 -37.36
CA ALA A 10 -50.30 29.74 -36.15
C ALA A 10 -49.43 28.87 -35.23
N ALA A 11 -49.39 29.26 -33.96
CA ALA A 11 -48.56 28.73 -32.89
C ALA A 11 -49.19 27.51 -32.20
N ALA A 12 -48.36 26.68 -31.56
CA ALA A 12 -48.81 25.78 -30.51
C ALA A 12 -47.77 25.76 -29.37
N LEU A 13 -48.13 26.41 -28.26
CA LEU A 13 -47.46 26.38 -26.95
C LEU A 13 -47.96 25.16 -26.17
N LEU A 14 -47.05 24.30 -25.70
CA LEU A 14 -47.35 23.28 -24.70
C LEU A 14 -46.85 23.76 -23.34
N ALA A 15 -47.78 24.15 -22.47
CA ALA A 15 -47.53 24.54 -21.10
C ALA A 15 -47.50 23.30 -20.19
N ALA A 16 -46.38 23.08 -19.50
CA ALA A 16 -46.31 22.13 -18.39
C ALA A 16 -46.58 22.89 -17.08
N ALA A 17 -47.68 22.55 -16.41
CA ALA A 17 -48.07 23.11 -15.12
C ALA A 17 -47.13 22.61 -14.01
N GLY A 18 -46.33 23.50 -13.44
CA GLY A 18 -45.60 23.25 -12.19
C GLY A 18 -46.49 23.58 -11.00
N PHE A 19 -46.69 22.61 -10.11
CA PHE A 19 -47.36 22.81 -8.82
C PHE A 19 -46.51 23.72 -7.92
N ALA A 20 -47.07 24.86 -7.53
CA ALA A 20 -46.57 25.65 -6.39
C ALA A 20 -47.26 25.15 -5.11
N PRO A 21 -46.55 24.93 -4.00
CA PRO A 21 -47.21 24.65 -2.73
C PRO A 21 -47.88 25.93 -2.19
N GLU A 22 -49.17 25.80 -1.86
CA GLU A 22 -49.99 26.84 -1.25
C GLU A 22 -49.43 27.25 0.12
N ALA A 23 -49.21 28.55 0.30
CA ALA A 23 -48.89 29.13 1.60
C ALA A 23 -50.14 29.06 2.49
N GLN A 24 -50.25 28.01 3.29
CA GLN A 24 -51.28 27.91 4.32
C GLN A 24 -50.93 28.87 5.48
N ALA A 25 -51.62 30.01 5.53
CA ALA A 25 -51.52 30.97 6.62
C ALA A 25 -52.04 30.33 7.92
N LYS A 26 -51.12 29.91 8.79
CA LYS A 26 -51.46 29.36 10.11
C LYS A 26 -51.55 30.52 11.11
N VAL A 27 -52.75 30.77 11.62
CA VAL A 27 -52.99 31.77 12.67
C VAL A 27 -52.40 31.23 13.98
N ASN A 28 -51.38 31.88 14.51
CA ASN A 28 -50.77 31.52 15.79
C ASN A 28 -51.26 32.47 16.88
N VAL A 29 -51.78 31.92 17.98
CA VAL A 29 -52.20 32.69 19.16
C VAL A 29 -51.02 32.78 20.13
N ASN A 30 -50.63 33.99 20.51
CA ASN A 30 -49.43 34.23 21.31
C ASN A 30 -49.78 34.25 22.82
N ILE A 31 -49.43 33.19 23.55
CA ILE A 31 -49.45 33.20 25.02
C ILE A 31 -48.04 33.52 25.52
N ASN A 32 -47.87 34.66 26.19
CA ASN A 32 -46.59 35.05 26.78
C ASN A 32 -46.34 34.24 28.07
N LEU A 33 -45.73 33.07 27.94
CA LEU A 33 -45.13 32.33 29.05
C LEU A 33 -43.65 32.72 29.10
N GLY A 34 -43.20 33.21 30.25
CA GLY A 34 -41.88 33.80 30.47
C GLY A 34 -40.73 32.99 29.86
N ALA A 35 -39.75 33.71 29.29
CA ALA A 35 -38.69 33.17 28.46
C ALA A 35 -37.94 31.98 29.13
N PRO A 36 -37.89 30.79 28.49
CA PRO A 36 -36.96 29.76 28.90
C PRO A 36 -35.53 30.17 28.53
N ALA A 37 -34.59 29.99 29.46
CA ALA A 37 -33.17 30.24 29.23
C ALA A 37 -32.65 29.44 28.02
N PRO A 38 -31.76 30.01 27.17
CA PRO A 38 -31.24 29.29 26.02
C PRO A 38 -30.30 28.16 26.49
N PHE A 39 -30.65 26.92 26.17
CA PHE A 39 -29.73 25.79 26.29
C PHE A 39 -28.68 25.90 25.17
N ILE A 40 -27.40 26.09 25.54
CA ILE A 40 -26.29 26.03 24.59
C ILE A 40 -26.13 24.56 24.16
N VAL A 41 -26.61 24.21 22.97
CA VAL A 41 -26.33 22.91 22.36
C VAL A 41 -24.92 22.98 21.76
N SER A 42 -23.91 22.53 22.52
CA SER A 42 -22.58 22.27 21.96
C SER A 42 -22.70 21.13 20.95
N SER A 43 -22.73 21.46 19.66
CA SER A 43 -22.69 20.48 18.59
C SER A 43 -21.34 19.74 18.66
N PRO A 44 -21.30 18.40 18.75
CA PRO A 44 -20.03 17.68 18.79
C PRO A 44 -19.26 17.94 17.49
N ALA A 45 -17.98 18.31 17.62
CA ALA A 45 -17.12 18.54 16.48
C ALA A 45 -17.17 17.33 15.53
N PRO A 46 -17.27 17.53 14.21
CA PRO A 46 -17.30 16.43 13.27
C PRO A 46 -16.00 15.63 13.39
N VAL A 47 -16.12 14.36 13.79
CA VAL A 47 -15.02 13.41 13.77
C VAL A 47 -14.66 13.18 12.30
N VAL A 48 -13.56 13.78 11.84
CA VAL A 48 -13.01 13.51 10.51
C VAL A 48 -12.47 12.08 10.53
N VAL A 49 -13.29 11.12 10.10
CA VAL A 49 -12.84 9.75 9.88
C VAL A 49 -12.08 9.73 8.56
N GLU A 50 -10.74 9.78 8.61
CA GLU A 50 -9.91 9.54 7.43
C GLU A 50 -10.15 8.10 6.92
N GLN A 51 -11.00 7.95 5.90
CA GLN A 51 -11.05 6.71 5.13
C GLN A 51 -9.74 6.55 4.36
N ARG A 52 -8.77 5.81 4.92
CA ARG A 52 -7.60 5.36 4.16
C ARG A 52 -8.08 4.37 3.10
N GLY A 53 -8.03 4.79 1.83
CA GLY A 53 -8.22 3.91 0.68
C GLY A 53 -7.25 2.71 0.70
N PRO A 54 -7.50 1.68 -0.14
CA PRO A 54 -6.66 0.49 -0.17
C PRO A 54 -5.22 0.86 -0.53
N ARG A 55 -4.25 0.45 0.31
CA ARG A 55 -2.83 0.65 0.02
C ARG A 55 -2.44 -0.10 -1.24
N ARG A 56 -1.66 0.56 -2.11
CA ARG A 56 -1.08 -0.04 -3.32
C ARG A 56 0.44 -0.02 -3.21
N PHE A 57 1.07 -1.11 -3.62
CA PHE A 57 2.53 -1.23 -3.70
C PHE A 57 2.90 -1.34 -5.18
N VAL A 58 3.82 -0.51 -5.65
CA VAL A 58 4.28 -0.48 -7.03
C VAL A 58 5.70 -1.05 -7.05
N ILE A 59 5.87 -2.23 -7.65
CA ILE A 59 7.13 -2.98 -7.66
C ILE A 59 7.39 -3.40 -9.12
N ASP A 60 7.97 -2.46 -9.87
CA ASP A 60 8.09 -2.57 -11.32
C ASP A 60 9.27 -3.44 -11.78
N GLN A 61 10.21 -3.70 -10.88
CA GLN A 61 11.37 -4.55 -11.13
C GLN A 61 11.42 -5.71 -10.16
N ARG A 62 11.91 -6.87 -10.63
CA ARG A 62 12.08 -8.06 -9.81
C ARG A 62 13.14 -7.77 -8.73
N PRO A 63 12.76 -7.80 -7.43
CA PRO A 63 13.73 -7.63 -6.35
C PRO A 63 14.73 -8.77 -6.33
N ARG A 64 15.95 -8.47 -5.90
CA ARG A 64 16.90 -9.50 -5.46
C ARG A 64 16.65 -9.82 -4.00
N PHE A 65 16.74 -11.09 -3.65
CA PHE A 65 16.52 -11.55 -2.28
C PHE A 65 17.81 -12.10 -1.68
N LEU A 66 18.21 -11.59 -0.53
CA LEU A 66 19.36 -12.07 0.24
C LEU A 66 18.87 -12.90 1.41
N TYR A 67 19.38 -14.11 1.55
CA TYR A 67 19.12 -14.93 2.74
C TYR A 67 19.83 -14.32 3.95
N THR A 68 19.09 -14.11 5.04
CA THR A 68 19.63 -13.59 6.30
C THR A 68 19.61 -14.70 7.35
N PRO A 69 20.75 -15.35 7.67
CA PRO A 69 20.79 -16.53 8.52
C PRO A 69 20.18 -16.32 9.92
N ASP A 70 20.48 -15.20 10.58
CA ASP A 70 19.92 -14.85 11.89
C ASP A 70 18.38 -14.78 11.90
N LEU A 71 17.79 -14.37 10.77
CA LEU A 71 16.34 -14.25 10.61
C LEU A 71 15.71 -15.58 10.16
N GLY A 72 16.43 -16.31 9.29
CA GLY A 72 15.98 -17.57 8.68
C GLY A 72 14.99 -17.36 7.53
N PHE A 73 15.08 -16.23 6.84
CA PHE A 73 14.29 -15.92 5.65
C PHE A 73 15.08 -14.98 4.72
N TYR A 74 14.55 -14.76 3.52
CA TYR A 74 15.14 -13.83 2.59
C TYR A 74 14.54 -12.43 2.73
N VAL A 75 15.34 -11.39 2.49
CA VAL A 75 14.87 -10.00 2.48
C VAL A 75 15.31 -9.34 1.17
N SER A 76 14.45 -8.50 0.59
CA SER A 76 14.77 -7.79 -0.65
C SER A 76 15.88 -6.77 -0.45
N VAL A 77 16.70 -6.62 -1.49
CA VAL A 77 17.71 -5.58 -1.63
C VAL A 77 17.47 -4.82 -2.92
N GLY A 78 17.60 -3.49 -2.88
CA GLY A 78 17.43 -2.62 -4.06
C GLY A 78 15.98 -2.45 -4.50
N ALA A 79 15.01 -2.89 -3.70
CA ALA A 79 13.58 -2.68 -3.93
C ALA A 79 13.08 -1.45 -3.15
N PRO A 80 11.98 -0.81 -3.58
CA PRO A 80 11.39 0.33 -2.86
C PRO A 80 10.80 -0.04 -1.49
N TYR A 81 10.60 -1.33 -1.22
CA TYR A 81 10.07 -1.85 0.05
C TYR A 81 10.93 -3.01 0.54
N ASP A 82 10.96 -3.21 1.86
CA ASP A 82 11.57 -4.39 2.47
C ASP A 82 10.61 -5.57 2.40
N ILE A 83 10.75 -6.31 1.31
CA ILE A 83 9.93 -7.46 0.99
C ILE A 83 10.58 -8.69 1.62
N ILE A 84 9.83 -9.39 2.45
CA ILE A 84 10.29 -10.60 3.12
C ILE A 84 9.84 -11.83 2.31
N TYR A 85 10.85 -12.57 1.89
CA TYR A 85 10.88 -13.90 1.30
C TYR A 85 10.70 -15.09 2.27
N HIS A 86 9.52 -15.66 2.52
CA HIS A 86 9.42 -16.83 3.43
C HIS A 86 8.28 -17.79 3.09
N GLN A 87 8.57 -19.10 3.05
CA GLN A 87 7.59 -20.19 2.80
C GLN A 87 6.69 -19.90 1.60
N ASP A 88 7.31 -19.60 0.45
CA ASP A 88 6.62 -19.33 -0.83
C ASP A 88 5.65 -18.15 -0.81
N ARG A 89 5.84 -17.22 0.13
CA ARG A 89 5.05 -16.01 0.24
C ARG A 89 5.92 -14.79 0.47
N TYR A 90 5.39 -13.67 0.01
CA TYR A 90 5.99 -12.35 0.15
C TYR A 90 5.23 -11.56 1.21
N TYR A 91 5.96 -10.83 2.06
CA TYR A 91 5.39 -10.01 3.11
C TYR A 91 5.98 -8.60 3.07
N ILE A 92 5.15 -7.59 3.33
CA ILE A 92 5.57 -6.20 3.54
C ILE A 92 4.95 -5.74 4.86
N TYR A 93 5.73 -5.00 5.65
CA TYR A 93 5.22 -4.26 6.81
C TYR A 93 5.27 -2.78 6.49
N GLU A 94 4.11 -2.13 6.42
CA GLU A 94 4.02 -0.72 6.02
C GLU A 94 2.93 -0.01 6.83
N GLY A 95 3.31 1.09 7.49
CA GLY A 95 2.38 1.93 8.25
C GLY A 95 1.58 1.19 9.32
N GLY A 96 2.23 0.27 10.05
CA GLY A 96 1.63 -0.50 11.15
C GLY A 96 0.91 -1.79 10.72
N GLU A 97 0.82 -2.06 9.43
CA GLU A 97 0.00 -3.14 8.88
C GLU A 97 0.86 -4.14 8.11
N TRP A 98 0.48 -5.42 8.19
CA TRP A 98 1.09 -6.47 7.38
C TRP A 98 0.33 -6.67 6.08
N TYR A 99 1.09 -6.87 5.02
CA TYR A 99 0.58 -7.22 3.70
C TYR A 99 1.25 -8.49 3.23
N ARG A 100 0.51 -9.30 2.47
CA ARG A 100 1.00 -10.57 1.95
C ARG A 100 0.61 -10.73 0.50
N SER A 101 1.49 -11.34 -0.29
CA SER A 101 1.25 -11.73 -1.67
C SER A 101 1.87 -13.10 -1.96
N SER A 102 1.37 -13.79 -2.98
CA SER A 102 2.02 -14.99 -3.55
C SER A 102 3.09 -14.63 -4.59
N ASN A 103 3.13 -13.37 -5.05
CA ASN A 103 4.11 -12.88 -6.02
C ASN A 103 4.68 -11.52 -5.56
N TYR A 104 5.95 -11.24 -5.83
CA TYR A 104 6.60 -10.01 -5.36
C TYR A 104 5.93 -8.73 -5.91
N GLY A 105 5.32 -8.79 -7.09
CA GLY A 105 4.60 -7.66 -7.70
C GLY A 105 3.18 -7.45 -7.17
N GLY A 106 2.74 -8.27 -6.21
CA GLY A 106 1.35 -8.31 -5.78
C GLY A 106 0.49 -9.34 -6.54
N PRO A 107 -0.84 -9.34 -6.36
CA PRO A 107 -1.59 -8.38 -5.54
C PRO A 107 -1.31 -8.53 -4.04
N TRP A 108 -1.20 -7.39 -3.36
CA TRP A 108 -0.92 -7.32 -1.93
C TRP A 108 -2.22 -7.23 -1.13
N VAL A 109 -2.41 -8.14 -0.20
CA VAL A 109 -3.60 -8.19 0.66
C VAL A 109 -3.19 -7.92 2.10
N ARG A 110 -3.91 -7.02 2.78
CA ARG A 110 -3.71 -6.76 4.21
C ARG A 110 -4.03 -8.02 5.01
N VAL A 111 -3.17 -8.37 5.95
CA VAL A 111 -3.33 -9.52 6.83
C VAL A 111 -3.11 -9.11 8.28
N ARG A 112 -3.82 -9.77 9.20
CA ARG A 112 -3.60 -9.60 10.63
C ARG A 112 -2.24 -10.21 11.00
N GLN A 113 -1.59 -9.66 12.03
CA GLN A 113 -0.28 -10.12 12.48
C GLN A 113 -0.23 -11.63 12.78
N ASN A 114 -1.30 -12.22 13.34
CA ASN A 114 -1.40 -13.65 13.62
C ASN A 114 -1.47 -14.55 12.36
N ARG A 115 -1.60 -13.97 11.16
CA ARG A 115 -1.54 -14.68 9.88
C ARG A 115 -0.16 -14.59 9.21
N VAL A 116 0.77 -13.87 9.82
CA VAL A 116 2.17 -13.79 9.41
C VAL A 116 2.95 -14.84 10.22
N PRO A 117 3.89 -15.59 9.60
CA PRO A 117 4.71 -16.56 10.32
C PRO A 117 5.40 -15.95 11.54
N GLY A 118 5.32 -16.65 12.68
CA GLY A 118 5.92 -16.18 13.94
C GLY A 118 7.43 -15.89 13.84
N ARG A 119 8.12 -16.61 12.94
CA ARG A 119 9.53 -16.37 12.62
C ARG A 119 9.80 -14.95 12.12
N ILE A 120 8.84 -14.34 11.40
CA ILE A 120 8.93 -12.95 10.94
C ILE A 120 8.53 -12.00 12.07
N THR A 121 7.36 -12.22 12.68
CA THR A 121 6.76 -11.26 13.61
C THR A 121 7.49 -11.13 14.95
N ARG A 122 8.36 -12.08 15.29
CA ARG A 122 9.20 -12.01 16.50
C ARG A 122 10.32 -10.96 16.40
N HIS A 123 10.64 -10.50 15.19
CA HIS A 123 11.65 -9.48 14.97
C HIS A 123 10.96 -8.13 14.76
N ARG A 124 11.54 -7.06 15.31
CA ARG A 124 11.12 -5.72 14.93
C ARG A 124 11.51 -5.48 13.48
N TYR A 125 10.75 -4.63 12.81
CA TYR A 125 11.02 -4.31 11.42
C TYR A 125 12.39 -3.64 11.22
N GLU A 126 12.78 -2.78 12.17
CA GLU A 126 14.12 -2.17 12.20
C GLU A 126 15.24 -3.23 12.29
N ASP A 127 15.03 -4.28 13.09
CA ASP A 127 16.01 -5.37 13.23
C ASP A 127 16.16 -6.15 11.93
N ILE A 128 15.05 -6.39 11.22
CA ILE A 128 15.06 -7.08 9.92
C ILE A 128 15.91 -6.30 8.92
N ARG A 129 15.71 -4.98 8.83
CA ARG A 129 16.50 -4.10 7.96
C ARG A 129 17.98 -4.11 8.34
N SER A 130 18.27 -3.91 9.63
CA SER A 130 19.65 -3.87 10.14
C SER A 130 20.40 -5.17 9.84
N ARG A 131 19.76 -6.33 10.08
CA ARG A 131 20.35 -7.65 9.80
C ARG A 131 20.54 -7.90 8.32
N ARG A 132 19.58 -7.52 7.47
CA ARG A 132 19.78 -7.57 6.01
C ARG A 132 20.97 -6.72 5.58
N ASP A 133 21.07 -5.48 6.06
CA ASP A 133 22.13 -4.56 5.64
C ASP A 133 23.51 -5.03 6.09
N TYR A 134 23.59 -5.68 7.25
CA TYR A 134 24.79 -6.37 7.70
C TYR A 134 25.18 -7.51 6.76
N GLU A 135 24.24 -8.41 6.44
CA GLU A 135 24.52 -9.52 5.51
C GLU A 135 24.83 -9.02 4.10
N TYR A 136 24.20 -7.92 3.66
CA TYR A 136 24.48 -7.31 2.36
C TYR A 136 25.92 -6.79 2.28
N ARG A 137 26.37 -6.06 3.31
CA ARG A 137 27.76 -5.59 3.42
C ARG A 137 28.74 -6.75 3.50
N ARG A 138 28.40 -7.80 4.25
CA ARG A 138 29.20 -9.03 4.33
C ARG A 138 29.32 -9.70 2.95
N ALA A 139 28.22 -9.76 2.20
CA ALA A 139 28.17 -10.32 0.86
C ALA A 139 29.02 -9.52 -0.14
N GLU A 140 28.91 -8.20 -0.13
CA GLU A 140 29.71 -7.32 -0.99
C GLU A 140 31.22 -7.49 -0.71
N ASN A 141 31.60 -7.58 0.57
CA ASN A 141 32.98 -7.85 0.96
C ASN A 141 33.48 -9.21 0.45
N TRP A 142 32.62 -10.22 0.45
CA TRP A 142 32.95 -11.54 -0.09
C TRP A 142 33.20 -11.46 -1.60
N GLU A 143 32.30 -10.82 -2.35
CA GLU A 143 32.44 -10.64 -3.80
C GLU A 143 33.70 -9.84 -4.16
N ARG A 144 34.01 -8.78 -3.42
CA ARG A 144 35.24 -7.99 -3.61
C ARG A 144 36.47 -8.86 -3.43
N ARG A 145 36.53 -9.66 -2.36
CA ARG A 145 37.65 -10.57 -2.11
C ARG A 145 37.79 -11.60 -3.21
N GLU A 146 36.68 -12.14 -3.71
CA GLU A 146 36.69 -13.10 -4.82
C GLU A 146 37.28 -12.49 -6.09
N ARG A 147 36.83 -11.28 -6.46
CA ARG A 147 37.35 -10.53 -7.61
C ARG A 147 38.84 -10.18 -7.47
N SER A 148 39.31 -9.97 -6.24
CA SER A 148 40.71 -9.66 -5.97
C SER A 148 41.60 -10.89 -5.77
N ARG A 149 41.07 -12.12 -5.90
CA ARG A 149 41.93 -13.31 -5.84
C ARG A 149 42.85 -13.29 -7.06
N PRO A 150 44.18 -13.19 -6.87
CA PRO A 150 45.09 -13.34 -8.00
C PRO A 150 44.91 -14.72 -8.60
N ASP A 151 44.86 -14.82 -9.93
CA ASP A 151 44.86 -16.06 -10.70
C ASP A 151 46.14 -16.85 -10.42
N ARG A 152 46.21 -17.50 -9.25
CA ARG A 152 47.37 -18.26 -8.81
C ARG A 152 47.26 -19.73 -9.19
N ASP A 153 46.47 -20.09 -10.19
CA ASP A 153 46.32 -21.49 -10.59
C ASP A 153 46.35 -21.64 -12.12
N ARG A 154 47.53 -21.39 -12.70
CA ARG A 154 47.94 -22.00 -13.99
C ARG A 154 48.90 -23.18 -13.79
N ASP A 155 49.31 -23.48 -12.56
CA ASP A 155 50.25 -24.56 -12.27
C ASP A 155 49.72 -25.50 -11.19
N GLY A 156 49.22 -26.64 -11.66
CA GLY A 156 49.24 -27.95 -11.01
C GLY A 156 49.12 -28.02 -9.49
N SER A 157 47.89 -28.10 -8.98
CA SER A 157 47.60 -28.94 -7.80
C SER A 157 46.14 -29.32 -7.78
N ARG A 158 45.88 -30.59 -8.07
CA ARG A 158 44.55 -31.22 -8.15
C ARG A 158 43.97 -31.56 -6.77
N ASP A 159 44.55 -31.04 -5.70
CA ASP A 159 44.29 -31.51 -4.35
C ASP A 159 43.58 -30.44 -3.51
N ARG A 160 42.29 -30.73 -3.28
CA ARG A 160 41.61 -30.49 -2.01
C ARG A 160 41.31 -29.02 -1.67
N TYR A 161 40.33 -28.43 -2.35
CA TYR A 161 39.57 -27.31 -1.76
C TYR A 161 38.56 -27.87 -0.74
N PRO A 162 38.67 -27.55 0.56
CA PRO A 162 37.62 -27.84 1.52
C PRO A 162 36.40 -26.97 1.19
N GLN A 163 35.21 -27.58 1.25
CA GLN A 163 33.91 -26.95 1.04
C GLN A 163 33.78 -25.64 1.84
N ARG A 164 33.97 -24.51 1.15
CA ARG A 164 33.80 -23.15 1.68
C ARG A 164 32.39 -22.62 1.42
N ASP A 165 31.45 -23.53 1.21
CA ASP A 165 30.06 -23.24 0.81
C ASP A 165 29.23 -22.60 1.94
N GLY A 166 29.76 -22.58 3.17
CA GLY A 166 29.10 -22.01 4.35
C GLY A 166 29.12 -20.48 4.41
N ASP A 167 30.12 -19.83 3.81
CA ASP A 167 30.29 -18.38 3.91
C ASP A 167 29.74 -17.58 2.72
N SER A 168 29.41 -18.27 1.62
CA SER A 168 28.92 -17.61 0.41
C SER A 168 27.51 -17.06 0.60
N PRO A 169 27.26 -15.79 0.25
CA PRO A 169 25.92 -15.20 0.28
C PRO A 169 24.95 -16.00 -0.56
N ARG A 170 23.75 -16.24 -0.02
CA ARG A 170 22.70 -16.98 -0.73
C ARG A 170 21.68 -16.00 -1.28
N TRP A 171 21.69 -15.85 -2.60
CA TRP A 171 20.79 -15.00 -3.35
C TRP A 171 19.62 -15.80 -3.94
N ARG A 172 18.48 -15.14 -4.16
CA ARG A 172 17.29 -15.69 -4.82
C ARG A 172 16.58 -14.65 -5.70
#